data_AF-A0A290Z7N7-F1
#
_entry.id   AF-A0A290Z7N7-F1
#
_cell.length_a   1.000
_cell.length_b   1.000
_cell.length_c   1.000
_cell.angle_alpha   90.00
_cell.angle_beta   90.00
_cell.angle_gamma   90.00
#
_symmetry.space_group_name_H-M   'P 1'
#
loop_
_entity.id
_entity.type
_entity.pdbx_description
1 polymer ?
#
loop_
_entity_poly.entity_id
_entity_poly.type
_entity_poly.pdbx_seq_one_letter_code
_entity_poly.pdbx_strand_id
1 'polypeptide(L)'
;MLSVAEVLGPFRERINQLDEQLAEVVAARLRVCAEVAAVKKQKGIPMMQPDRVDAVREAYAARGSRMGISPEFMRQLAAMIVAEACRVEDEIIDGDTESHQRVI
;
A
#
# COMPACT_ATOMS: atom_id res chain seq x y z
N MET A 1 12.34 -14.57 40.12
CA MET A 1 11.71 -15.05 38.87
C MET A 1 11.47 -13.82 38.01
N LEU A 2 11.87 -13.84 36.73
CA LEU A 2 11.64 -12.70 35.85
C LEU A 2 10.13 -12.49 35.63
N SER A 3 9.71 -11.23 35.52
CA SER A 3 8.36 -10.85 35.15
C SER A 3 8.09 -11.15 33.67
N VAL A 4 6.82 -11.30 33.30
CA VAL A 4 6.40 -11.48 31.89
C VAL A 4 6.91 -10.33 31.01
N ALA A 5 6.98 -9.10 31.56
CA ALA A 5 7.50 -7.94 30.85
C ALA A 5 8.98 -8.09 30.51
N GLU A 6 9.80 -8.55 31.47
CA GLU A 6 11.23 -8.79 31.25
C GLU A 6 11.48 -9.94 30.26
N VAL A 7 10.66 -11.00 30.30
CA VAL A 7 10.77 -12.13 29.37
C VAL A 7 10.39 -11.75 27.94
N LEU A 8 9.36 -10.91 27.76
CA LEU A 8 8.85 -10.56 26.43
C LEU A 8 9.47 -9.27 25.84
N GLY A 9 10.14 -8.45 26.64
CA GLY A 9 10.72 -7.17 26.25
C GLY A 9 11.54 -7.23 24.95
N PRO A 10 12.58 -8.08 24.87
CA PRO A 10 13.44 -8.16 23.69
C PRO A 10 12.69 -8.58 22.40
N PHE A 11 11.64 -9.39 22.52
CA PHE A 11 10.82 -9.78 21.37
C PHE A 11 9.95 -8.62 20.88
N ARG A 12 9.36 -7.86 21.81
CA ARG A 12 8.54 -6.68 21.48
C ARG A 12 9.38 -5.58 20.84
N GLU A 13 10.60 -5.37 21.29
CA GLU A 13 11.53 -4.42 20.66
C GLU A 13 11.83 -4.80 19.20
N ARG A 14 12.09 -6.09 18.92
CA ARG A 14 12.27 -6.56 17.54
C ARG A 14 11.01 -6.41 16.70
N ILE A 15 9.83 -6.66 17.26
CA ILE A 15 8.56 -6.46 16.55
C ILE A 15 8.38 -4.97 16.20
N ASN A 16 8.59 -4.07 17.17
CA ASN A 16 8.46 -2.63 16.95
C ASN A 16 9.40 -2.12 15.84
N GLN A 17 10.64 -2.62 15.79
CA GLN A 17 11.60 -2.27 14.73
C GLN A 17 11.13 -2.75 13.35
N LEU A 18 10.52 -3.95 13.27
CA LEU A 18 9.95 -4.46 12.03
C LEU A 18 8.71 -3.65 11.62
N ASP A 19 7.87 -3.27 12.57
CA ASP A 19 6.67 -2.47 12.32
C ASP A 19 7.03 -1.08 11.78
N GLU A 20 8.08 -0.45 12.30
CA GLU A 20 8.60 0.81 11.77
C GLU A 20 9.09 0.66 10.32
N GLN A 21 9.87 -0.39 10.02
CA GLN A 21 10.32 -0.68 8.66
C GLN A 21 9.15 -0.96 7.71
N LEU A 22 8.13 -1.68 8.17
CA LEU A 22 6.94 -1.95 7.37
C LEU A 22 6.19 -0.65 7.05
N ALA A 23 6.02 0.24 8.03
CA ALA A 23 5.39 1.54 7.83
C ALA A 23 6.15 2.40 6.81
N GLU A 24 7.48 2.45 6.91
CA GLU A 24 8.33 3.17 5.97
C GLU A 24 8.21 2.63 4.54
N VAL A 25 8.21 1.30 4.37
CA VAL A 25 8.06 0.65 3.07
C VAL A 25 6.68 0.92 2.46
N VAL A 26 5.61 0.87 3.26
CA VAL A 26 4.26 1.20 2.81
C VAL A 26 4.20 2.67 2.36
N ALA A 27 4.73 3.59 3.15
CA ALA A 27 4.78 5.01 2.80
C ALA A 27 5.58 5.27 1.51
N ALA A 28 6.71 4.58 1.32
CA ALA A 28 7.49 4.65 0.09
C ALA A 28 6.71 4.13 -1.12
N ARG A 29 5.99 3.01 -0.97
CA ARG A 29 5.15 2.47 -2.04
C ARG A 29 4.02 3.44 -2.44
N LEU A 30 3.38 4.09 -1.47
CA LEU A 30 2.30 5.05 -1.74
C LEU A 30 2.81 6.31 -2.44
N ARG A 31 4.02 6.79 -2.11
CA ARG A 31 4.67 7.89 -2.85
C ARG A 31 4.87 7.54 -4.33
N VAL A 32 5.31 6.32 -4.64
CA VAL A 32 5.41 5.85 -6.03
C VAL A 32 4.03 5.78 -6.70
N CYS A 33 2.98 5.36 -5.99
CA CYS A 33 1.61 5.40 -6.53
C CYS A 33 1.16 6.83 -6.86
N ALA A 34 1.51 7.82 -6.03
CA ALA A 34 1.23 9.23 -6.31
C ALA A 34 1.96 9.72 -7.58
N GLU A 35 3.23 9.34 -7.78
CA GLU A 35 3.97 9.62 -9.01
C GLU A 35 3.29 8.97 -10.24
N VAL A 36 2.84 7.72 -10.11
CA VAL A 36 2.08 7.02 -11.15
C VAL A 36 0.77 7.74 -11.46
N ALA A 37 0.04 8.22 -10.46
CA ALA A 37 -1.19 8.99 -10.65
C ALA A 37 -0.95 10.26 -11.48
N ALA A 38 0.12 11.01 -11.17
CA ALA A 38 0.50 12.20 -11.93
C ALA A 38 0.78 11.87 -13.41
N VAL A 39 1.48 10.76 -13.68
CA VAL A 39 1.73 10.27 -15.04
C VAL A 39 0.44 9.85 -15.73
N LYS A 40 -0.44 9.11 -15.04
CA LYS A 40 -1.73 8.68 -15.58
C LYS A 40 -2.59 9.88 -15.98
N LYS A 41 -2.69 10.87 -15.09
CA LYS A 41 -3.41 12.13 -15.34
C LYS A 41 -2.87 12.85 -16.56
N GLN A 42 -1.55 13.07 -16.62
CA GLN A 42 -0.90 13.76 -17.75
C GLN A 42 -1.17 13.06 -19.09
N LYS A 43 -1.28 11.72 -19.09
CA LYS A 43 -1.47 10.90 -20.28
C LYS A 43 -2.92 10.51 -20.55
N GLY A 44 -3.88 10.96 -19.74
CA GLY A 44 -5.29 10.55 -19.84
C GLY A 44 -5.51 9.05 -19.65
N ILE A 45 -4.64 8.38 -18.89
CA ILE A 45 -4.77 6.95 -18.59
C ILE A 45 -5.77 6.79 -17.45
N PRO A 46 -6.75 5.87 -17.55
CA PRO A 46 -7.68 5.59 -16.47
C PRO A 46 -6.95 5.20 -15.17
N MET A 47 -7.46 5.71 -14.05
CA MET A 47 -6.99 5.39 -12.71
C MET A 47 -7.07 3.87 -12.45
N MET A 48 -8.27 3.30 -12.59
CA MET A 48 -8.53 1.91 -12.27
C MET A 48 -8.03 0.96 -13.37
N GLN A 49 -7.25 -0.04 -12.97
CA GLN A 49 -6.74 -1.09 -13.85
C GLN A 49 -6.93 -2.45 -13.16
N PRO A 50 -8.08 -3.13 -13.34
CA PRO A 50 -8.43 -4.35 -12.60
C PRO A 50 -7.38 -5.46 -12.72
N ASP A 51 -6.89 -5.73 -13.94
CA ASP A 51 -5.86 -6.74 -14.19
C ASP A 51 -4.58 -6.46 -13.40
N ARG A 52 -4.23 -5.18 -13.23
CA ARG A 52 -3.06 -4.78 -12.45
C ARG A 52 -3.26 -5.09 -10.96
N VAL A 53 -4.46 -4.84 -10.44
CA VAL A 53 -4.83 -5.13 -9.04
C VAL A 53 -4.75 -6.62 -8.76
N ASP A 54 -5.34 -7.44 -9.64
CA ASP A 54 -5.32 -8.89 -9.49
C ASP A 54 -3.89 -9.45 -9.56
N ALA A 55 -3.06 -8.93 -10.47
CA ALA A 55 -1.65 -9.28 -10.54
C ALA A 55 -0.87 -8.92 -9.26
N VAL A 56 -1.19 -7.80 -8.56
CA VAL A 56 -0.58 -7.49 -7.25
C VAL A 56 -0.98 -8.56 -6.23
N ARG A 57 -2.28 -8.89 -6.14
CA ARG A 57 -2.81 -9.83 -5.14
C ARG A 57 -2.19 -11.21 -5.29
N GLU A 58 -2.12 -11.72 -6.52
CA GLU A 58 -1.52 -13.03 -6.79
C GLU A 58 0.01 -13.04 -6.57
N ALA A 59 0.70 -11.94 -6.87
CA ALA A 59 2.12 -11.81 -6.56
C ALA A 59 2.37 -11.83 -5.04
N TYR A 60 1.50 -11.22 -4.24
CA TYR A 60 1.58 -11.30 -2.77
C TYR A 60 1.27 -12.70 -2.26
N ALA A 61 0.23 -13.36 -2.79
CA ALA A 61 -0.10 -14.75 -2.45
C ALA A 61 1.10 -15.67 -2.68
N ALA A 62 1.73 -15.59 -3.86
CA ALA A 62 2.89 -16.39 -4.22
C ALA A 62 4.12 -16.10 -3.33
N ARG A 63 4.35 -14.84 -2.93
CA ARG A 63 5.39 -14.49 -1.95
C ARG A 63 5.09 -15.12 -0.59
N GLY A 64 3.84 -15.04 -0.13
CA GLY A 64 3.37 -15.66 1.10
C GLY A 64 3.69 -17.15 1.15
N SER A 65 3.28 -17.90 0.12
CA SER A 65 3.56 -19.33 0.01
C SER A 65 5.05 -19.65 0.15
N ARG A 66 5.92 -18.89 -0.54
CA ARG A 66 7.38 -19.11 -0.49
C ARG A 66 7.99 -18.81 0.88
N MET A 67 7.37 -17.92 1.64
CA MET A 67 7.83 -17.50 2.97
C MET A 67 7.18 -18.30 4.11
N GLY A 68 6.32 -19.29 3.80
CA GLY A 68 5.56 -20.03 4.82
C GLY A 68 4.45 -19.21 5.48
N ILE A 69 4.01 -18.12 4.84
CA ILE A 69 2.91 -17.26 5.29
C ILE A 69 1.64 -17.65 4.52
N SER A 70 0.49 -17.57 5.18
CA SER A 70 -0.81 -17.82 4.53
C SER A 70 -0.96 -16.98 3.25
N PRO A 71 -1.18 -17.61 2.08
CA PRO A 71 -1.37 -16.89 0.82
C PRO A 71 -2.61 -15.99 0.88
N GLU A 72 -3.63 -16.41 1.62
CA GLU A 72 -4.86 -15.65 1.81
C GLU A 72 -4.63 -14.40 2.63
N PHE A 73 -3.87 -14.50 3.73
CA PHE A 73 -3.44 -13.34 4.50
C PHE A 73 -2.70 -12.33 3.62
N MET A 74 -1.78 -12.80 2.78
CA MET A 74 -1.02 -11.93 1.88
C MET A 74 -1.89 -11.28 0.80
N ARG A 75 -2.94 -11.97 0.30
CA ARG A 75 -3.93 -11.35 -0.60
C ARG A 75 -4.70 -10.22 0.08
N GLN A 76 -5.08 -10.41 1.34
CA GLN A 76 -5.81 -9.39 2.10
C GLN A 76 -4.92 -8.18 2.40
N LEU A 77 -3.66 -8.41 2.76
CA LEU A 77 -2.67 -7.34 2.91
C LEU A 77 -2.50 -6.54 1.61
N ALA A 78 -2.36 -7.24 0.48
CA ALA A 78 -2.29 -6.60 -0.83
C ALA A 78 -3.53 -5.77 -1.15
N ALA A 79 -4.73 -6.29 -0.84
CA ALA A 79 -5.98 -5.59 -1.07
C ALA A 79 -6.06 -4.28 -0.26
N MET A 80 -5.65 -4.28 1.01
CA MET A 80 -5.62 -3.06 1.83
C MET A 80 -4.64 -2.01 1.29
N ILE A 81 -3.43 -2.45 0.92
CA ILE A 81 -2.41 -1.56 0.35
C ILE A 81 -2.86 -0.98 -1.00
N VAL A 82 -3.52 -1.78 -1.83
CA VAL A 82 -4.05 -1.32 -3.13
C VAL A 82 -5.22 -0.36 -2.92
N ALA A 83 -6.14 -0.62 -1.99
CA ALA A 83 -7.24 0.27 -1.71
C ALA A 83 -6.75 1.67 -1.27
N GLU A 84 -5.72 1.72 -0.44
CA GLU A 84 -5.12 3.00 -0.04
C GLU A 84 -4.40 3.70 -1.20
N ALA A 85 -3.69 2.94 -2.05
CA ALA A 85 -3.13 3.50 -3.27
C ALA A 85 -4.20 4.08 -4.20
N CYS A 86 -5.35 3.41 -4.32
CA CYS A 86 -6.47 3.90 -5.10
C CYS A 86 -6.98 5.23 -4.58
N ARG A 87 -7.23 5.34 -3.27
CA ARG A 87 -7.65 6.60 -2.64
C ARG A 87 -6.68 7.75 -2.94
N VAL A 88 -5.37 7.51 -2.81
CA VAL A 88 -4.32 8.50 -3.10
C VAL A 88 -4.32 8.88 -4.59
N GLU A 89 -4.48 7.91 -5.49
CA GLU A 89 -4.51 8.18 -6.93
C GLU A 89 -5.76 9.00 -7.34
N ASP A 90 -6.93 8.67 -6.77
CA ASP A 90 -8.18 9.41 -6.99
C ASP A 90 -8.05 10.87 -6.55
N GLU A 91 -7.48 11.14 -5.37
CA GLU A 91 -7.25 12.51 -4.88
C GLU A 91 -6.39 13.36 -5.84
N ILE A 92 -5.41 12.75 -6.51
CA ILE A 92 -4.53 13.45 -7.45
C ILE A 92 -5.19 13.61 -8.82
N ILE A 93 -5.93 12.61 -9.28
CA ILE A 93 -6.55 12.60 -10.60
C ILE A 93 -7.79 13.51 -10.61
N ASP A 94 -8.67 13.39 -9.62
CA ASP A 94 -9.94 14.11 -9.54
C ASP A 94 -9.83 15.48 -8.85
N GLY A 95 -8.81 15.68 -7.99
CA GLY A 95 -8.62 16.90 -7.19
C GLY A 95 -8.38 18.20 -7.97
N ASP A 96 -8.21 18.16 -9.30
CA ASP A 96 -8.12 19.38 -10.15
C ASP A 96 -9.41 19.73 -10.90
N THR A 97 -10.49 18.95 -10.73
CA THR A 97 -11.75 19.19 -11.46
C THR A 97 -12.41 20.52 -11.05
N GLU A 98 -11.98 21.15 -9.94
CA GLU A 98 -12.46 22.49 -9.53
C GLU A 98 -11.73 23.69 -10.16
N SER A 99 -10.63 23.52 -10.91
CA SER A 99 -9.86 24.67 -11.43
C SER A 99 -10.25 25.16 -12.84
N HIS A 100 -11.30 24.63 -13.47
CA HIS A 100 -11.70 25.02 -14.84
C HIS A 100 -13.05 25.72 -14.98
N GLN A 101 -13.68 26.19 -13.88
CA GLN A 101 -14.92 26.98 -13.97
C GLN A 101 -14.75 28.39 -13.41
N ARG A 102 -13.83 29.17 -14.00
CA ARG A 102 -13.82 30.65 -13.93
C ARG A 102 -13.35 31.28 -15.24
N VAL A 103 -14.00 30.95 -16.34
CA VAL A 103 -14.18 31.80 -17.53
C VAL A 103 -15.50 31.27 -18.12
N ILE A 104 -16.62 31.98 -18.17
CA ILE A 104 -16.94 33.31 -18.72
C ILE A 104 -18.15 33.84 -17.94
#